data_AF-A0A2N1RY32-F1
#
_entry.id   AF-A0A2N1RY32-F1
#
_cell.length_a   1.000
_cell.length_b   1.000
_cell.length_c   1.000
_cell.angle_alpha   90.00
_cell.angle_beta   90.00
_cell.angle_gamma   90.00
#
_symmetry.space_group_name_H-M   'P 1'
#
loop_
_entity.id
_entity.type
_entity.pdbx_description
1 polymer ?
#
loop_
_entity_poly.entity_id
_entity_poly.type
_entity_poly.pdbx_seq_one_letter_code
_entity_poly.pdbx_strand_id
1 'polypeptide(L)'
;MKKFKMFAVVLSLLIFAVGCSSTVKIQSVPGEAKIFIDGELKGVTPYAHTDSKPLWMSTEVKLQKDEYKDFQTNLQKSEFNIIHIFSYLWWMDYPAEKTYTLEKK
;
A
#
# COMPACT_ATOMS: atom_id res chain seq x y z
N MET A 1 10.15 16.48 -39.11
CA MET A 1 9.27 15.36 -38.72
C MET A 1 9.91 14.37 -37.73
N LYS A 2 11.16 13.93 -37.89
CA LYS A 2 11.82 12.98 -36.96
C LYS A 2 11.94 13.49 -35.51
N LYS A 3 12.30 14.77 -35.32
CA LYS A 3 12.41 15.39 -33.99
C LYS A 3 11.08 15.47 -33.24
N PHE A 4 9.97 15.67 -33.95
CA PHE A 4 8.61 15.73 -33.38
C PHE A 4 8.12 14.33 -32.93
N LYS A 5 8.40 13.29 -33.72
CA LYS A 5 8.15 11.89 -33.31
C LYS A 5 8.97 11.50 -32.08
N MET A 6 10.24 11.91 -32.02
CA MET A 6 11.10 11.63 -30.85
C MET A 6 10.61 12.35 -29.60
N PHE A 7 10.17 13.60 -29.74
CA PHE A 7 9.59 14.37 -28.63
C PHE A 7 8.28 13.75 -28.11
N ALA A 8 7.41 13.27 -29.02
CA ALA A 8 6.19 12.57 -28.65
C ALA A 8 6.46 11.26 -27.89
N VAL A 9 7.46 10.47 -28.33
CA VAL A 9 7.84 9.21 -27.64
C VAL A 9 8.39 9.49 -26.24
N VAL A 10 9.24 10.50 -26.09
CA VAL A 10 9.78 10.91 -24.78
C VAL A 10 8.66 11.42 -23.87
N LEU A 11 7.74 12.22 -24.40
CA LEU A 11 6.59 12.72 -23.64
C LEU A 11 5.65 11.58 -23.19
N SER A 12 5.40 10.59 -24.05
CA SER A 12 4.63 9.39 -23.68
C SER A 12 5.30 8.58 -22.57
N LEU A 13 6.63 8.40 -22.64
CA LEU A 13 7.41 7.71 -21.59
C LEU A 13 7.33 8.43 -20.24
N LEU A 14 7.32 9.77 -20.24
CA LEU A 14 7.20 10.56 -19.01
C LEU A 14 5.82 10.44 -18.36
N ILE A 15 4.75 10.27 -19.14
CA ILE A 15 3.38 10.09 -18.61
C ILE A 15 3.26 8.74 -17.89
N PHE A 16 3.98 7.69 -18.32
CA PHE A 16 4.03 6.41 -17.62
C PHE A 16 4.83 6.44 -16.32
N ALA A 17 5.65 7.46 -16.08
CA ALA A 17 6.46 7.58 -14.87
C ALA A 17 5.69 8.17 -13.68
N VAL A 18 4.47 8.69 -13.90
CA VAL A 18 3.65 9.27 -12.83
C VAL A 18 2.93 8.14 -12.08
N GLY A 19 3.49 7.70 -10.95
CA GLY A 19 2.89 6.67 -10.11
C GLY A 19 1.70 7.20 -9.32
N CYS A 20 0.65 6.39 -9.20
CA CYS A 20 -0.41 6.59 -8.20
C CYS A 20 0.10 6.13 -6.82
N SER A 21 -0.30 6.83 -5.76
CA SER A 21 -0.07 6.39 -4.39
C SER A 21 -1.40 6.06 -3.71
N SER A 22 -1.46 4.87 -3.11
CA SER A 22 -2.55 4.35 -2.28
C SER A 22 -2.21 4.52 -0.80
N THR A 23 -3.20 4.85 0.05
CA THR A 23 -2.98 4.96 1.51
C THR A 23 -3.98 4.09 2.26
N VAL A 24 -3.50 3.38 3.29
CA VAL A 24 -4.30 2.56 4.20
C VAL A 24 -3.98 2.85 5.64
N LYS A 25 -5.01 2.99 6.47
CA LYS A 25 -4.85 3.16 7.92
C LYS A 25 -4.96 1.81 8.62
N ILE A 26 -3.87 1.37 9.23
CA ILE A 26 -3.75 0.09 9.92
C ILE A 26 -4.00 0.31 11.41
N GLN A 27 -4.99 -0.39 11.95
CA GLN A 27 -5.41 -0.32 13.35
C GLN A 27 -5.29 -1.69 13.99
N SER A 28 -5.08 -1.74 15.31
CA SER A 28 -5.09 -2.99 16.06
C SER A 28 -5.98 -2.92 17.29
N VAL A 29 -6.51 -4.08 17.70
CA VAL A 29 -7.25 -4.27 18.94
C VAL A 29 -6.58 -5.40 19.73
N PRO A 30 -5.95 -5.11 20.88
CA PRO A 30 -5.81 -3.79 21.48
C PRO A 30 -4.88 -2.86 20.67
N GLY A 31 -5.04 -1.54 20.85
CA GLY A 31 -4.24 -0.52 20.18
C GLY A 31 -2.75 -0.54 20.59
N GLU A 32 -1.93 0.35 20.02
CA GLU A 32 -0.51 0.52 20.38
C GLU A 32 0.35 -0.74 20.13
N ALA A 33 0.06 -1.50 19.08
CA ALA A 33 0.90 -2.60 18.64
C ALA A 33 2.02 -2.08 17.73
N LYS A 34 3.24 -2.61 17.88
CA LYS A 34 4.36 -2.31 16.99
C LYS A 34 4.06 -2.85 15.60
N ILE A 35 4.23 -2.01 14.58
CA ILE A 35 4.00 -2.37 13.18
C ILE A 35 5.33 -2.50 12.44
N PHE A 36 5.48 -3.64 11.78
CA PHE A 36 6.57 -3.95 10.88
C PHE A 36 6.01 -4.09 9.47
N ILE A 37 6.64 -3.42 8.50
CA ILE A 37 6.24 -3.46 7.09
C ILE A 37 7.44 -3.93 6.29
N ASP A 38 7.28 -5.00 5.51
CA ASP A 38 8.35 -5.67 4.77
C ASP A 38 9.58 -5.99 5.67
N GLY A 39 9.33 -6.35 6.93
CA GLY A 39 10.36 -6.65 7.93
C GLY A 39 10.95 -5.43 8.68
N GLU A 40 10.65 -4.20 8.28
CA GLU A 40 11.14 -2.99 8.93
C GLU A 40 10.15 -2.41 9.95
N LEU A 41 10.62 -2.04 11.14
CA LEU A 41 9.79 -1.34 12.14
C LEU A 41 9.41 0.06 11.64
N LYS A 42 8.13 0.32 11.43
CA LYS A 42 7.62 1.62 10.96
C LYS A 42 7.00 2.47 12.07
N GLY A 43 6.55 1.86 13.16
CA GLY A 43 5.97 2.59 14.29
C GLY A 43 5.03 1.75 15.14
N VAL A 44 3.94 2.37 15.62
CA VAL A 44 2.88 1.74 16.41
C VAL A 44 1.50 2.04 15.81
N THR A 45 0.53 1.16 16.02
CA THR A 45 -0.86 1.39 15.60
C THR A 45 -1.55 2.44 16.47
N PRO A 46 -2.41 3.29 15.90
CA PRO A 46 -2.81 3.34 14.50
C PRO A 46 -1.74 3.98 13.58
N TYR A 47 -1.48 3.36 12.43
CA TYR A 47 -0.43 3.77 11.48
C TYR A 47 -0.99 3.92 10.06
N ALA A 48 -0.70 5.02 9.38
CA ALA A 48 -1.05 5.23 7.98
C ALA A 48 0.11 4.77 7.09
N HIS A 49 -0.14 3.74 6.27
CA HIS A 49 0.81 3.26 5.28
C HIS A 49 0.41 3.75 3.90
N THR A 50 1.36 4.36 3.20
CA THR A 50 1.19 4.89 1.86
C THR A 50 2.19 4.21 0.92
N ASP A 51 1.71 3.63 -0.17
CA ASP A 51 2.57 3.02 -1.18
C ASP A 51 2.11 3.25 -2.63
N SER A 52 3.06 3.06 -3.53
CA SER A 52 2.86 3.00 -4.97
C SER A 52 3.30 1.61 -5.46
N LYS A 53 2.80 0.53 -4.84
CA LYS A 53 3.09 -0.87 -5.23
C LYS A 53 1.98 -1.49 -6.11
N PRO A 54 2.31 -2.14 -7.25
CA PRO A 54 1.29 -2.60 -8.20
C PRO A 54 0.33 -3.61 -7.57
N LEU A 55 -0.84 -3.83 -8.19
CA LEU A 55 -1.86 -4.75 -7.66
C LEU A 55 -1.33 -6.16 -7.36
N TRP A 56 -0.38 -6.65 -8.16
CA TRP A 56 0.20 -7.98 -7.98
C TRP A 56 1.29 -8.05 -6.90
N MET A 57 1.70 -6.91 -6.32
CA MET A 57 2.63 -6.89 -5.20
C MET A 57 1.85 -6.80 -3.89
N SER A 58 2.17 -7.70 -2.96
CA SER A 58 1.69 -7.63 -1.58
C SER A 58 2.70 -6.95 -0.68
N THR A 59 2.21 -6.23 0.32
CA THR A 59 3.04 -5.68 1.39
C THR A 59 2.87 -6.54 2.63
N GLU A 60 3.96 -7.10 3.14
CA GLU A 60 3.92 -7.91 4.36
C GLU A 60 3.78 -6.98 5.56
N VAL A 61 2.79 -7.24 6.41
CA VAL A 61 2.57 -6.51 7.65
C VAL A 61 2.60 -7.46 8.82
N LYS A 62 3.48 -7.16 9.77
CA LYS A 62 3.56 -7.85 11.05
C LYS A 62 3.23 -6.89 12.18
N LEU A 63 2.34 -7.32 13.06
CA LEU A 63 1.94 -6.62 14.28
C LEU A 63 2.46 -7.39 15.49
N GLN A 64 3.10 -6.68 16.42
CA GLN A 64 3.64 -7.28 17.63
C GLN A 64 3.27 -6.43 18.84
N LYS A 65 2.75 -7.08 19.88
CA LYS A 65 2.43 -6.42 21.14
C LYS A 65 2.82 -7.33 22.31
N ASP A 66 3.23 -6.71 23.41
CA ASP A 66 3.59 -7.42 24.63
C ASP A 66 2.39 -8.20 25.15
N GLU A 67 2.60 -9.46 25.53
CA GLU A 67 1.54 -10.42 25.96
C GLU A 67 0.56 -10.90 24.86
N TYR A 68 0.78 -10.52 23.59
CA TYR A 68 -0.04 -10.96 22.44
C TYR A 68 0.79 -11.77 21.44
N LYS A 69 0.14 -12.69 20.73
CA LYS A 69 0.77 -13.46 19.66
C LYS A 69 1.15 -12.52 18.50
N ASP A 70 2.29 -12.80 17.88
CA ASP A 70 2.71 -12.13 16.66
C ASP A 70 1.66 -12.37 15.57
N PHE A 71 1.14 -11.29 14.98
CA PHE A 71 0.18 -11.37 13.90
C PHE A 71 0.84 -10.98 12.59
N GLN A 72 0.73 -11.82 11.57
CA GLN A 72 1.30 -11.59 10.24
C GLN A 72 0.20 -11.66 9.19
N THR A 73 0.21 -10.72 8.26
CA THR A 73 -0.78 -10.62 7.19
C THR A 73 -0.19 -9.95 5.96
N ASN A 74 -0.78 -10.22 4.80
CA ASN A 74 -0.43 -9.53 3.57
C ASN A 74 -1.48 -8.47 3.28
N LEU A 75 -1.03 -7.23 3.09
CA LEU A 75 -1.87 -6.17 2.55
C LEU A 75 -2.00 -6.34 1.04
N GLN A 76 -3.24 -6.47 0.59
CA GLN A 76 -3.63 -6.54 -0.80
C GLN A 76 -4.63 -5.42 -1.10
N LYS A 77 -4.53 -4.88 -2.31
CA LYS A 77 -5.45 -3.86 -2.81
C LYS A 77 -6.75 -4.54 -3.24
N SER A 78 -7.84 -4.26 -2.54
CA SER A 78 -9.13 -4.93 -2.71
C SER A 78 -10.27 -4.00 -3.14
N GLU A 79 -10.06 -2.69 -3.08
CA GLU A 79 -11.09 -1.71 -3.45
C GLU A 79 -10.89 -1.21 -4.88
N PHE A 80 -11.98 -0.93 -5.56
CA PHE A 80 -11.95 -0.41 -6.91
C PHE A 80 -11.85 1.12 -6.87
N ASN A 81 -10.89 1.70 -7.58
CA ASN A 81 -10.78 3.15 -7.68
C ASN A 81 -10.90 3.63 -9.14
N ILE A 82 -12.05 4.22 -9.47
CA ILE A 82 -12.39 4.72 -10.83
C ILE A 82 -11.47 5.85 -11.31
N ILE A 83 -10.82 6.58 -10.39
CA ILE A 83 -9.91 7.69 -10.73
C ILE A 83 -8.65 7.16 -11.41
N HIS A 84 -8.22 5.94 -11.05
CA HIS A 84 -6.98 5.34 -11.56
C HIS A 84 -7.17 4.47 -12.83
N ILE A 85 -8.40 4.31 -13.32
CA ILE A 85 -8.70 3.61 -14.59
C ILE A 85 -7.91 4.21 -15.76
N PHE A 86 -7.77 5.54 -15.80
CA PHE A 86 -7.06 6.24 -16.87
C PHE A 86 -5.53 6.02 -16.87
N SER A 87 -4.97 5.47 -15.78
CA SER A 87 -3.53 5.22 -15.64
C SER A 87 -3.10 3.81 -16.07
N TYR A 88 -4.00 3.02 -16.69
CA TYR A 88 -3.77 1.72 -17.34
C TYR A 88 -3.08 0.58 -16.54
N LEU A 89 -2.58 0.80 -15.31
CA LEU A 89 -1.88 -0.23 -14.52
C LEU A 89 -2.32 -0.36 -13.04
N TRP A 90 -3.20 0.50 -12.55
CA TRP A 90 -3.47 0.66 -11.10
C TRP A 90 -4.95 0.74 -10.79
N TRP A 91 -5.69 -0.32 -11.11
CA TRP A 91 -7.14 -0.33 -10.99
C TRP A 91 -7.64 -0.42 -9.52
N MET A 92 -6.82 -1.03 -8.66
CA MET A 92 -7.21 -1.42 -7.31
C MET A 92 -6.47 -0.58 -6.26
N ASP A 93 -7.16 -0.23 -5.19
CA ASP A 93 -6.69 0.58 -4.06
C ASP A 93 -6.78 -0.23 -2.76
N TYR A 94 -6.12 0.26 -1.71
CA TYR A 94 -6.33 -0.30 -0.38
C TYR A 94 -7.66 0.16 0.22
N PRO A 95 -8.26 -0.64 1.13
CA PRO A 95 -9.33 -0.12 1.96
C PRO A 95 -8.85 1.05 2.80
N ALA A 96 -9.72 2.05 3.00
CA ALA A 96 -9.36 3.26 3.75
C ALA A 96 -8.82 2.94 5.16
N GLU A 97 -9.44 1.97 5.83
CA GLU A 97 -9.01 1.50 7.14
C GLU A 97 -9.05 -0.03 7.23
N LYS A 98 -8.07 -0.62 7.94
CA LYS A 98 -8.01 -2.05 8.20
C LYS A 98 -7.65 -2.30 9.66
N THR A 99 -8.56 -2.96 10.37
CA THR A 99 -8.42 -3.24 11.80
C THR A 99 -8.11 -4.71 12.03
N TYR A 100 -7.12 -4.97 12.87
CA TYR A 100 -6.65 -6.32 13.20
C TYR A 100 -6.81 -6.61 14.69
N THR A 101 -7.47 -7.71 15.03
CA THR A 101 -7.60 -8.16 16.42
C THR A 101 -6.45 -9.08 16.75
N LEU A 102 -5.67 -8.75 17.78
CA LEU A 102 -4.57 -9.57 18.25
C LEU A 102 -5.06 -10.60 19.26
N GLU A 103 -4.61 -11.84 19.11
CA GLU A 103 -4.87 -12.89 20.09
C GLU A 103 -3.90 -12.79 21.27
N LYS A 104 -4.43 -12.92 22.48
CA LYS A 104 -3.60 -13.03 23.69
C LYS A 104 -2.83 -14.35 23.67
N LYS A 105 -1.60 -14.34 24.19
CA LYS A 105 -0.79 -15.57 24.36
C LYS A 105 -1.40 -16.49 25.42
#